data_AF-A0A1G4H854-F1
#
_entry.id   AF-A0A1G4H854-F1
#
_cell.length_a   1.000
_cell.length_b   1.000
_cell.length_c   1.000
_cell.angle_alpha   90.00
_cell.angle_beta   90.00
_cell.angle_gamma   90.00
#
_symmetry.space_group_name_H-M   'P 1'
#
loop_
_entity.id
_entity.type
_entity.pdbx_description
1 polymer ?
#
loop_
_entity_poly.entity_id
_entity_poly.type
_entity_poly.pdbx_seq_one_letter_code
_entity_poly.pdbx_strand_id
1 'polypeptide(L)'
;MNTSNMKLARQLSLFSQRRFLGNTVRGPQPKEIAKNAEYAMDLLHKKSYTYQDFKQQCESLRIFVYFGLVGVLSVDLLINPLKSSYWDRFSPLNMFIRFFRFFKNGEDDIFRHNGSASYEQFVRLLR
;
A
#
# COMPACT_ATOMS: atom_id res chain seq x y z
N MET A 1 -33.91 -39.29 -21.53
CA MET A 1 -32.47 -38.92 -21.60
C MET A 1 -31.90 -38.90 -20.19
N ASN A 2 -30.88 -39.71 -19.93
CA ASN A 2 -30.40 -40.04 -18.58
C ASN A 2 -29.68 -38.85 -17.92
N THR A 3 -30.02 -38.52 -16.67
CA THR A 3 -29.50 -37.32 -15.95
C THR A 3 -27.99 -37.36 -15.71
N SER A 4 -27.38 -38.56 -15.72
CA SER A 4 -25.93 -38.71 -15.61
C SER A 4 -25.19 -38.21 -16.86
N ASN A 5 -25.76 -38.41 -18.06
CA ASN A 5 -25.16 -37.98 -19.32
C ASN A 5 -25.10 -36.46 -19.45
N MET A 6 -26.10 -35.75 -18.88
CA MET A 6 -26.10 -34.28 -18.80
C MET A 6 -25.01 -33.74 -17.88
N LYS A 7 -24.74 -34.38 -16.74
CA LYS A 7 -23.66 -33.97 -15.83
C LYS A 7 -22.28 -34.18 -16.48
N LEU A 8 -22.09 -35.30 -17.16
CA LEU A 8 -20.84 -35.64 -17.84
C LEU A 8 -20.57 -34.67 -19.01
N ALA A 9 -21.58 -34.34 -19.81
CA ALA A 9 -21.48 -33.33 -20.87
C ALA A 9 -21.16 -31.92 -20.33
N ARG A 10 -21.75 -31.52 -19.20
CA ARG A 10 -21.47 -30.25 -18.52
C ARG A 10 -20.05 -30.21 -17.93
N GLN A 11 -19.57 -31.34 -17.43
CA GLN A 11 -18.23 -31.47 -16.89
C GLN A 11 -17.17 -31.43 -18.00
N LEU A 12 -17.46 -31.98 -19.17
CA LEU A 12 -16.62 -31.90 -20.38
C LEU A 12 -16.58 -30.49 -20.99
N SER A 13 -17.71 -29.76 -21.01
CA SER A 13 -17.76 -28.41 -21.56
C SER A 13 -17.04 -27.36 -20.68
N LEU A 14 -17.05 -27.55 -19.36
CA LEU A 14 -16.24 -26.74 -18.43
C LEU A 14 -14.73 -27.01 -18.57
N PHE A 15 -14.34 -28.19 -19.05
CA PHE A 15 -12.93 -28.59 -19.21
C PHE A 15 -12.32 -28.18 -20.57
N SER A 16 -13.16 -27.75 -21.53
CA SER A 16 -12.78 -27.63 -22.95
C SER A 16 -12.89 -26.20 -23.52
N GLN A 17 -12.54 -25.17 -22.75
CA GLN A 17 -12.13 -23.89 -23.34
C GLN A 17 -10.62 -23.72 -23.25
N ARG A 18 -9.88 -24.51 -24.03
CA ARG A 18 -8.48 -24.18 -24.35
C ARG A 18 -8.47 -23.07 -25.38
N ARG A 19 -8.28 -21.83 -24.94
CA ARG A 19 -7.96 -20.72 -25.84
C ARG A 19 -6.55 -20.97 -26.37
N PHE A 20 -6.45 -21.31 -27.66
CA PHE A 20 -5.20 -21.28 -28.42
C PHE A 20 -4.82 -19.81 -28.69
N LEU A 21 -4.61 -19.04 -27.62
CA LEU A 21 -3.75 -17.86 -27.68
C LEU A 21 -2.43 -18.40 -28.21
N GLY A 22 -1.89 -17.81 -29.28
CA GLY A 22 -0.67 -18.32 -29.94
C GLY A 22 0.49 -18.53 -28.97
N ASN A 23 1.65 -18.93 -29.49
CA ASN A 23 2.86 -19.27 -28.70
C ASN A 23 3.48 -18.11 -27.88
N THR A 24 2.70 -17.06 -27.59
CA THR A 24 3.02 -15.91 -26.79
C THR A 24 3.35 -16.34 -25.37
N VAL A 25 4.62 -16.18 -25.01
CA VAL A 25 5.11 -16.46 -23.67
C VAL A 25 4.37 -15.56 -22.69
N ARG A 26 3.83 -16.15 -21.63
CA ARG A 26 3.15 -15.39 -20.57
C ARG A 26 4.19 -14.46 -19.92
N GLY A 27 3.86 -13.18 -19.79
CA GLY A 27 4.73 -12.21 -19.13
C GLY A 27 5.00 -12.53 -17.65
N PRO A 28 5.92 -11.80 -17.00
CA PRO A 28 6.27 -11.99 -15.60
C PRO A 28 5.04 -11.97 -14.68
N GLN A 29 5.13 -12.76 -13.61
CA GLN A 29 4.06 -12.80 -12.61
C GLN A 29 4.07 -11.52 -11.77
N PRO A 30 2.92 -11.11 -11.18
CA PRO A 30 2.87 -9.92 -10.31
C PRO A 30 3.84 -9.97 -9.12
N LYS A 31 4.20 -11.18 -8.66
CA LYS A 31 5.15 -11.39 -7.55
C LYS A 31 6.62 -11.15 -7.95
N GLU A 32 6.94 -11.17 -9.24
CA GLU A 32 8.29 -10.98 -9.75
C GLU A 32 8.59 -9.48 -9.94
N ILE A 33 8.73 -8.76 -8.83
CA ILE A 33 8.84 -7.29 -8.82
C ILE A 33 10.03 -6.78 -9.65
N ALA A 34 11.19 -7.45 -9.58
CA ALA A 34 12.39 -7.06 -10.32
C ALA A 34 12.15 -7.09 -11.84
N LYS A 35 11.57 -8.18 -12.36
CA LYS A 35 11.23 -8.31 -13.78
C LYS A 35 10.18 -7.28 -14.19
N ASN A 36 9.15 -7.08 -13.37
CA ASN A 36 8.13 -6.07 -13.65
C ASN A 36 8.74 -4.65 -13.70
N ALA A 37 9.73 -4.36 -12.86
CA ALA A 37 10.43 -3.07 -12.87
C ALA A 37 11.22 -2.89 -14.17
N GLU A 38 11.91 -3.93 -14.66
CA GLU A 38 12.61 -3.89 -15.95
C GLU A 38 11.66 -3.58 -17.10
N TYR A 39 10.51 -4.27 -17.19
CA TYR A 39 9.50 -4.00 -18.22
C TYR A 39 8.87 -2.61 -18.08
N ALA A 40 8.67 -2.12 -16.86
CA ALA A 40 8.16 -0.77 -16.64
C ALA A 40 9.17 0.30 -17.08
N MET A 41 10.46 0.09 -16.83
CA MET A 41 11.53 0.99 -17.29
C MET A 41 11.74 0.93 -18.80
N ASP A 42 11.54 -0.25 -19.40
CA ASP A 42 11.60 -0.43 -20.85
C ASP A 42 10.51 0.38 -21.57
N LEU A 43 9.37 0.68 -20.93
CA LEU A 43 8.37 1.59 -21.49
C LEU A 43 8.92 3.01 -21.71
N LEU A 44 9.83 3.46 -20.84
CA LEU A 44 10.40 4.80 -20.88
C LEU A 44 11.64 4.88 -21.77
N HIS A 45 12.44 3.82 -21.80
CA HIS A 45 13.74 3.82 -22.49
C HIS A 45 13.72 3.14 -23.86
N LYS A 46 12.79 2.21 -24.12
CA LYS A 46 12.78 1.40 -25.35
C LYS A 46 11.46 1.54 -26.08
N LYS A 47 11.54 1.64 -27.41
CA LYS A 47 10.36 1.58 -28.28
C LYS A 47 9.82 0.14 -28.31
N SER A 48 8.54 -0.04 -28.02
CA SER A 48 7.85 -1.32 -28.21
C SER A 48 7.60 -1.58 -29.70
N TYR A 49 8.12 -2.69 -30.24
CA TYR A 49 7.92 -3.07 -31.64
C TYR A 49 6.63 -3.88 -31.84
N THR A 50 6.23 -4.64 -30.84
CA THR A 50 5.01 -5.47 -30.88
C THR A 50 3.97 -4.93 -29.91
N TYR A 51 2.69 -5.01 -30.27
CA TYR A 51 1.58 -4.66 -29.38
C TYR A 51 1.61 -5.46 -28.07
N GLN A 52 2.06 -6.71 -28.13
CA GLN A 52 2.15 -7.58 -26.95
C GLN A 52 3.17 -7.06 -25.94
N ASP A 53 4.32 -6.57 -26.42
CA ASP A 53 5.36 -5.98 -25.57
C ASP A 53 4.82 -4.71 -24.91
N PHE A 54 4.19 -3.84 -25.70
CA PHE A 54 3.58 -2.61 -25.19
C PHE A 54 2.53 -2.89 -24.12
N LYS A 55 1.68 -3.89 -24.35
CA LYS A 55 0.68 -4.33 -23.38
C LYS A 55 1.33 -4.83 -22.10
N GLN A 56 2.37 -5.66 -22.20
CA GLN A 56 3.06 -6.21 -21.04
C GLN A 56 3.75 -5.11 -20.21
N GLN A 57 4.36 -4.14 -20.88
CA GLN A 57 4.96 -2.97 -20.24
C GLN A 57 3.90 -2.18 -19.44
N CYS A 58 2.73 -1.90 -20.03
CA CYS A 58 1.62 -1.24 -19.33
C CYS A 58 1.10 -2.03 -18.13
N GLU A 59 0.96 -3.36 -18.25
CA GLU A 59 0.55 -4.22 -17.14
C GLU A 59 1.56 -4.20 -15.99
N SER A 60 2.86 -4.23 -16.30
CA SER A 60 3.92 -4.14 -15.29
C SER A 60 3.95 -2.78 -14.60
N LEU A 61 3.73 -1.68 -15.35
CA LEU A 61 3.67 -0.32 -14.83
C LEU A 61 2.51 -0.11 -13.85
N ARG A 62 1.35 -0.75 -14.09
CA ARG A 62 0.13 -0.55 -13.29
C ARG A 62 0.36 -0.74 -11.80
N ILE A 63 1.13 -1.76 -11.41
CA ILE A 63 1.40 -2.09 -10.01
C ILE A 63 2.19 -0.95 -9.35
N PHE A 64 3.22 -0.45 -10.03
CA PHE A 64 4.04 0.65 -9.53
C PHE A 64 3.28 1.97 -9.45
N VAL A 65 2.41 2.25 -10.42
CA VAL A 65 1.56 3.46 -10.38
C VAL A 65 0.59 3.38 -9.22
N TYR A 66 -0.06 2.23 -9.00
CA TYR A 66 -0.99 2.05 -7.89
C TYR A 66 -0.30 2.25 -6.54
N PHE A 67 0.78 1.51 -6.27
CA PHE A 67 1.49 1.62 -5.00
C PHE A 67 2.22 2.96 -4.84
N GLY A 68 2.70 3.54 -5.93
CA GLY A 68 3.29 4.88 -5.93
C GLY A 68 2.27 5.94 -5.54
N LEU A 69 1.09 5.94 -6.16
CA LEU A 69 0.02 6.89 -5.83
C LEU A 69 -0.44 6.72 -4.38
N VAL A 70 -0.75 5.48 -3.98
CA VAL A 70 -1.18 5.18 -2.60
C VAL A 70 -0.11 5.56 -1.60
N GLY A 71 1.16 5.28 -1.90
CA GLY A 71 2.30 5.63 -1.05
C GLY A 71 2.45 7.13 -0.89
N VAL A 72 2.41 7.89 -2.00
CA VAL A 72 2.51 9.36 -1.98
C VAL A 72 1.36 9.97 -1.19
N LEU A 73 0.12 9.53 -1.44
CA LEU A 73 -1.04 10.03 -0.70
C LEU A 73 -0.99 9.66 0.78
N SER A 74 -0.48 8.47 1.12
CA SER A 74 -0.31 8.05 2.52
C SER A 74 0.74 8.88 3.23
N VAL A 75 1.86 9.19 2.58
CA VAL A 75 2.92 10.03 3.13
C VAL A 75 2.45 11.48 3.28
N ASP A 76 1.75 12.02 2.28
CA ASP A 76 1.17 13.36 2.36
C ASP A 76 0.18 13.47 3.52
N LEU A 77 -0.66 12.44 3.71
CA LEU A 77 -1.60 12.38 4.83
C LEU A 77 -0.91 12.31 6.21
N LEU A 78 0.29 11.70 6.28
CA LEU A 78 1.08 11.65 7.51
C LEU A 78 1.77 12.97 7.82
N ILE A 79 2.25 13.69 6.80
CA ILE A 79 2.92 15.00 6.96
C ILE A 79 1.90 16.11 7.21
N ASN A 80 0.80 16.09 6.46
CA ASN A 80 -0.31 17.05 6.52
C ASN A 80 -1.57 16.34 7.02
N PRO A 81 -1.67 16.05 8.34
CA PRO A 81 -2.87 15.43 8.88
C PRO A 81 -4.09 16.33 8.68
N LEU A 82 -5.24 15.72 8.40
CA LEU A 82 -6.49 16.47 8.31
C LEU A 82 -6.80 17.14 9.66
N LYS A 83 -7.43 18.32 9.62
CA LYS A 83 -7.88 19.09 10.79
C LYS A 83 -9.06 18.41 11.53
N SER A 84 -8.88 17.17 11.95
CA SER A 84 -9.85 16.45 12.77
C SER A 84 -9.19 16.01 14.07
N SER A 85 -9.95 16.06 15.17
CA SER A 85 -9.48 15.62 16.49
C SER A 85 -9.02 14.14 16.49
N TYR A 86 -9.50 13.34 15.53
CA TYR A 86 -9.07 11.95 15.37
C TYR A 86 -7.59 11.81 15.02
N TRP A 87 -7.04 12.69 14.18
CA TRP A 87 -5.62 12.62 13.81
C TRP A 87 -4.71 12.97 14.98
N ASP A 88 -5.12 13.85 15.90
CA ASP A 88 -4.32 14.13 17.09
C ASP A 88 -4.22 12.91 18.03
N ARG A 89 -5.31 12.13 18.15
CA ARG A 89 -5.34 10.97 19.06
C ARG A 89 -4.80 9.69 18.45
N PHE A 90 -5.08 9.44 17.16
CA PHE A 90 -4.81 8.18 16.49
C PHE A 90 -3.79 8.28 15.35
N SER A 91 -3.17 9.44 15.11
CA SER A 91 -2.06 9.51 14.16
C SER A 91 -1.00 8.49 14.53
N PRO A 92 -0.53 7.67 13.56
CA PRO A 92 0.53 6.69 13.81
C PRO A 92 1.75 7.32 14.48
N LEU A 93 2.15 8.52 14.06
CA LEU A 93 3.27 9.25 14.66
C LEU A 93 3.03 9.56 16.14
N ASN A 94 1.86 10.08 16.49
CA ASN A 94 1.51 10.37 17.88
C ASN A 94 1.40 9.08 18.71
N MET A 95 0.90 8.00 18.12
CA MET A 95 0.82 6.69 18.79
C MET A 95 2.22 6.13 19.07
N PHE A 96 3.14 6.19 18.09
CA PHE A 96 4.53 5.81 18.28
C PHE A 96 5.22 6.67 19.34
N ILE A 97 5.05 8.00 19.31
CA ILE A 97 5.62 8.90 20.32
C ILE A 97 5.08 8.58 21.71
N ARG A 98 3.77 8.36 21.85
CA ARG A 98 3.14 7.98 23.14
C ARG A 98 3.62 6.61 23.61
N PHE A 99 3.77 5.65 22.70
CA PHE A 99 4.30 4.33 23.00
C PHE A 99 5.74 4.43 23.51
N PHE A 100 6.65 5.09 22.78
CA PHE A 100 8.02 5.28 23.24
C PHE A 100 8.13 6.14 24.50
N ARG A 101 7.25 7.13 24.68
CA ARG A 101 7.14 7.89 25.93
C ARG A 101 6.73 7.00 27.10
N PHE A 102 5.78 6.09 26.90
CA PHE A 102 5.40 5.11 27.92
C PHE A 102 6.59 4.27 28.38
N PHE A 103 7.48 3.86 27.46
CA PHE A 103 8.72 3.16 27.82
C PHE A 103 9.81 4.07 28.41
N LYS A 104 9.73 5.39 28.16
CA LYS A 104 10.71 6.39 28.65
C LYS A 104 10.30 7.03 29.99
N ASN A 105 9.09 6.79 30.51
CA ASN A 105 8.63 7.39 31.76
C ASN A 105 9.51 6.89 32.93
N GLY A 106 10.54 7.68 33.26
CA GLY A 106 10.96 7.89 34.64
C GLY A 106 9.88 8.74 35.32
N GLU A 107 9.49 8.34 36.51
CA GLU A 107 8.39 8.93 37.28
C GLU A 107 8.59 10.44 37.46
N ASP A 108 7.79 11.26 36.79
CA ASP A 108 7.51 12.62 37.27
C ASP A 108 6.51 12.46 38.41
N ASP A 109 7.06 12.22 39.59
CA ASP A 109 6.32 12.10 40.84
C ASP A 109 5.39 13.31 40.99
N ILE A 110 4.09 13.08 41.23
CA ILE A 110 3.06 14.14 41.34
C ILE A 110 3.43 15.14 42.45
N PHE A 111 4.30 14.72 43.38
CA PHE A 111 4.81 15.49 44.50
C PHE A 111 6.18 16.16 44.24
N ARG A 112 6.90 15.79 43.19
CA ARG A 112 8.19 16.41 42.78
C ARG A 112 8.05 16.98 41.37
N HIS A 113 7.28 18.06 41.25
CA HIS A 113 7.28 18.86 40.02
C HIS A 113 8.62 19.57 39.86
N ASN A 114 9.33 19.31 38.74
CA ASN A 114 10.61 19.98 38.45
C ASN A 114 10.45 21.46 38.00
N GLY A 115 9.22 22.00 37.98
CA GLY A 115 8.93 23.35 37.51
C GLY A 115 8.84 23.51 35.98
N SER A 116 8.99 22.44 35.20
CA SER A 116 8.88 22.48 33.73
C SER A 116 7.48 22.21 33.19
N ALA A 117 6.46 22.07 34.04
CA ALA A 117 5.12 21.72 33.60
C ALA A 117 4.42 22.92 32.92
N SER A 118 3.66 22.63 31.85
CA SER A 118 3.00 23.64 31.00
C SER A 118 2.06 24.58 31.78
N TYR A 119 1.40 24.08 32.85
CA TYR A 119 0.51 24.90 33.66
C TYR A 119 1.26 25.94 34.51
N GLU A 120 2.50 25.68 34.94
CA GLU A 120 3.28 26.65 35.73
C GLU A 120 3.74 27.83 34.89
N GLN A 121 4.04 27.60 33.61
CA GLN A 121 4.31 28.69 32.66
C GLN A 121 3.07 29.59 32.49
N PHE A 122 1.89 28.99 32.46
CA PHE A 122 0.63 29.72 32.36
C PHE A 122 0.35 30.54 33.62
N VAL A 123 0.61 29.99 34.81
CA VAL A 123 0.49 30.71 36.09
C VAL A 123 1.49 31.88 36.18
N ARG A 124 2.71 31.72 35.65
CA ARG A 124 3.70 32.82 35.59
C ARG A 124 3.29 33.96 34.65
N LEU A 125 2.53 33.68 33.59
CA LEU A 125 2.02 34.71 32.68
C LEU A 125 0.84 35.50 33.28
N LEU A 126 0.15 34.93 34.26
CA LEU A 126 -0.98 35.56 34.97
C LEU A 126 -0.55 36.35 36.21
N ARG A 127 0.69 36.17 36.68
CA ARG A 127 1.29 36.94 37.78
C ARG A 127 2.07 38.12 37.23
#